data_AF-D5LVI8-F1
#
_entry.id   AF-D5LVI8-F1
#
_cell.length_a   1.000
_cell.length_b   1.000
_cell.length_c   1.000
_cell.angle_alpha   90.00
_cell.angle_beta   90.00
_cell.angle_gamma   90.00
#
_symmetry.space_group_name_H-M   'P 1'
#
loop_
_entity.id
_entity.type
_entity.pdbx_description
1 polymer ?
#
loop_
_entity_poly.entity_id
_entity_poly.type
_entity_poly.pdbx_seq_one_letter_code
_entity_poly.pdbx_strand_id
1 'polypeptide(L)'
;TAFFHGDLLETVYMEQPPDFVDQSFPQHVCKLNKAIYGLKQAPRSWFSKLKTFLHAHKFVSSKADTSLFIFQSSSVLLYVLIYVDDML
;
A
#
# COMPACT_ATOMS: atom_id res chain seq x y z
N THR A 1 -5.16 -6.58 4.05
CA THR A 1 -6.00 -5.60 3.32
C THR A 1 -5.26 -4.30 2.98
N ALA A 2 -4.10 -4.02 3.59
CA ALA A 2 -3.26 -2.86 3.28
C ALA A 2 -2.99 -2.63 1.78
N PHE A 3 -2.52 -3.67 1.07
CA PHE A 3 -2.01 -3.54 -0.30
C PHE A 3 -3.03 -3.06 -1.33
N PHE A 4 -4.33 -3.31 -1.15
CA PHE A 4 -5.38 -2.87 -2.08
C PHE A 4 -5.52 -1.34 -2.19
N HIS A 5 -4.93 -0.58 -1.26
CA HIS A 5 -4.93 0.88 -1.30
C HIS A 5 -3.67 1.47 -1.95
N GLY A 6 -2.68 0.64 -2.27
CA GLY A 6 -1.50 1.05 -3.02
C GLY A 6 -1.85 1.30 -4.49
N ASP A 7 -1.62 2.52 -4.96
CA ASP A 7 -1.70 2.82 -6.38
C ASP A 7 -0.50 2.18 -7.10
N LEU A 8 -0.76 1.59 -8.27
CA LEU A 8 0.30 1.08 -9.14
C LEU A 8 0.78 2.22 -10.04
N LEU A 9 2.06 2.58 -9.91
CA LEU A 9 2.69 3.59 -10.76
C LEU A 9 3.02 3.04 -12.16
N GLU A 10 3.16 1.72 -12.27
CA GLU A 10 3.44 1.01 -13.50
C GLU A 10 2.23 0.19 -13.94
N THR A 11 2.15 -0.11 -15.24
CA THR A 11 1.11 -1.00 -15.74
C THR A 11 1.54 -2.44 -15.52
N VAL A 12 0.86 -3.13 -14.60
CA VAL A 12 1.09 -4.54 -14.30
C VAL A 12 -0.06 -5.37 -14.90
N TYR A 13 0.31 -6.46 -15.56
CA TYR A 13 -0.64 -7.48 -16.00
C TYR A 13 -0.41 -8.76 -15.21
N MET A 14 -1.48 -9.52 -15.01
CA MET A 14 -1.42 -10.86 -14.45
C MET A 14 -2.19 -11.83 -15.33
N GLU A 15 -1.80 -13.10 -15.29
CA GLU A 15 -2.59 -14.17 -15.89
C GLU A 15 -3.99 -14.22 -15.26
N GLN A 16 -4.96 -14.70 -16.04
CA GLN A 16 -6.30 -14.89 -15.54
C GLN A 16 -6.28 -15.93 -14.42
N PRO A 17 -6.98 -15.67 -13.29
CA PRO A 17 -7.04 -16.64 -12.21
C PRO A 17 -7.64 -17.97 -12.70
N PRO A 18 -7.21 -19.13 -12.16
CA PRO A 18 -7.61 -20.46 -12.64
C PRO A 18 -9.13 -20.68 -12.74
N ASP A 19 -9.93 -19.95 -11.95
CA ASP A 19 -11.39 -20.07 -11.89
C ASP A 19 -12.15 -18.88 -12.52
N PHE A 20 -11.43 -17.92 -13.11
CA PHE A 20 -11.99 -16.68 -13.68
C PHE A 20 -11.56 -16.45 -15.13
N VAL A 21 -11.10 -17.50 -15.81
CA VAL A 21 -10.72 -17.41 -17.23
C VAL A 21 -11.96 -17.16 -18.09
N ASP A 22 -11.91 -16.10 -18.89
CA ASP A 22 -12.91 -15.81 -19.91
C ASP A 22 -12.83 -16.87 -21.01
N GLN A 23 -13.90 -17.66 -21.17
CA GLN A 23 -13.96 -18.72 -22.19
C GLN A 23 -13.90 -18.18 -23.63
N SER A 24 -14.35 -16.94 -23.86
CA SER A 24 -14.29 -16.30 -25.17
C SER A 24 -12.89 -15.76 -25.46
N PHE A 25 -12.13 -15.42 -24.42
CA PHE A 25 -10.80 -14.83 -24.53
C PHE A 25 -9.79 -15.49 -23.57
N PRO A 26 -9.45 -16.78 -23.76
CA PRO A 26 -8.61 -17.52 -22.82
C PRO A 26 -7.17 -17.01 -22.74
N GLN A 27 -6.69 -16.29 -23.78
CA GLN A 27 -5.33 -15.72 -23.81
C GLN A 27 -5.25 -14.28 -23.28
N HIS A 28 -6.36 -13.69 -22.83
CA HIS A 28 -6.30 -12.38 -22.22
C HIS A 28 -5.58 -12.42 -20.87
N VAL A 29 -5.10 -11.25 -20.48
CA VAL A 29 -4.46 -10.99 -19.19
C VAL A 29 -5.23 -9.91 -18.46
N CYS A 30 -5.27 -9.99 -17.13
CA CYS A 30 -5.93 -9.00 -16.31
C CYS A 30 -4.97 -7.81 -16.08
N LYS A 31 -5.43 -6.60 -16.37
CA LYS A 31 -4.72 -5.37 -15.97
C LYS A 31 -5.01 -5.08 -14.50
N LEU A 32 -3.97 -5.00 -13.68
CA LEU A 32 -4.12 -4.64 -12.28
C LEU A 32 -4.33 -3.13 -12.14
N ASN A 33 -5.45 -2.74 -11.54
CA ASN A 33 -5.75 -1.33 -11.22
C ASN A 33 -5.24 -0.92 -9.83
N LYS A 34 -4.99 -1.89 -8.94
CA LYS A 34 -4.50 -1.70 -7.58
C LYS A 34 -3.43 -2.73 -7.26
N ALA A 35 -2.54 -2.39 -6.35
CA ALA A 35 -1.53 -3.31 -5.88
C ALA A 35 -2.18 -4.50 -5.15
N ILE A 36 -1.71 -5.71 -5.43
CA ILE A 36 -2.13 -6.94 -4.76
C ILE A 36 -0.96 -7.53 -3.96
N TYR A 37 -1.27 -8.39 -3.01
CA TYR A 37 -0.25 -9.12 -2.25
C TYR A 37 0.62 -9.96 -3.19
N GLY A 38 1.91 -10.11 -2.87
CA GLY A 38 2.87 -10.86 -3.68
C GLY A 38 3.56 -10.03 -4.79
N LEU A 39 3.06 -8.83 -5.11
CA LEU A 39 3.81 -7.90 -5.97
C LEU A 39 4.97 -7.27 -5.19
N LYS A 40 6.19 -7.35 -5.75
CA LYS A 40 7.41 -6.80 -5.14
C LYS A 40 7.30 -5.30 -4.82
N GLN A 41 6.53 -4.56 -5.62
CA GLN A 41 6.29 -3.13 -5.49
C GLN A 41 5.09 -2.78 -4.59
N ALA A 42 4.20 -3.72 -4.28
CA ALA A 42 3.00 -3.44 -3.50
C ALA A 42 3.29 -2.84 -2.11
N PRO A 43 4.27 -3.32 -1.33
CA PRO A 43 4.57 -2.74 -0.03
C PRO A 43 5.06 -1.30 -0.13
N ARG A 44 5.89 -1.00 -1.14
CA ARG A 44 6.41 0.35 -1.37
C ARG A 44 5.30 1.32 -1.81
N SER A 45 4.45 0.91 -2.74
CA SER A 45 3.30 1.71 -3.19
C SER A 45 2.34 2.02 -2.06
N TRP A 46 2.03 1.02 -1.23
CA TRP A 46 1.17 1.20 -0.07
C TRP A 46 1.79 2.14 0.97
N PHE A 47 3.05 1.91 1.36
CA PHE A 47 3.75 2.75 2.34
C PHE A 47 3.82 4.21 1.90
N SER A 48 4.07 4.47 0.61
CA SER A 48 4.08 5.82 0.04
C SER A 48 2.72 6.52 0.19
N LYS A 49 1.63 5.80 -0.11
CA LYS A 49 0.26 6.33 0.04
C LYS A 49 -0.07 6.63 1.50
N LEU A 50 0.24 5.70 2.40
CA LEU A 50 0.01 5.86 3.83
C LEU A 50 0.82 7.02 4.41
N LYS A 51 2.11 7.11 4.06
CA LYS A 51 2.97 8.23 4.46
C LYS A 51 2.39 9.57 4.04
N THR A 52 1.92 9.67 2.80
CA THR A 52 1.29 10.89 2.26
C THR A 52 0.03 11.25 3.04
N PHE A 53 -0.81 10.26 3.34
CA PHE A 53 -2.01 10.44 4.16
C PHE A 53 -1.68 10.91 5.58
N LEU A 54 -0.71 10.29 6.25
CA LEU A 54 -0.29 10.66 7.60
C LEU A 54 0.26 12.08 7.66
N HIS A 55 1.10 12.47 6.69
CA HIS A 55 1.59 13.84 6.60
C HIS A 55 0.48 14.87 6.41
N ALA A 56 -0.53 14.56 5.58
CA ALA A 56 -1.71 15.43 5.43
C ALA A 56 -2.49 15.59 6.74
N HIS A 57 -2.41 14.61 7.65
CA HIS A 57 -3.02 14.64 8.99
C HIS A 57 -2.05 15.10 10.09
N LYS A 58 -1.00 15.85 9.73
CA LYS A 58 -0.04 16.48 10.65
C LYS A 58 0.86 15.50 11.42
N PHE A 59 0.95 14.25 10.99
CA PHE A 59 1.98 13.36 11.49
C PHE A 59 3.33 13.71 10.84
N VAL A 60 4.39 13.57 11.64
CA VAL A 60 5.77 13.80 11.20
C VAL A 60 6.54 12.49 11.31
N SER A 61 7.29 12.13 10.27
CA SER A 61 8.16 10.96 10.30
C SER A 61 9.32 11.21 11.28
N SER A 62 9.63 10.21 12.10
CA SER A 62 10.80 10.26 12.98
C SER A 62 12.09 10.32 12.17
N LYS A 63 13.07 11.07 12.68
CA LYS A 63 14.43 11.11 12.11
C LYS A 63 15.23 9.84 12.42
N ALA A 64 14.90 9.18 13.54
CA ALA A 64 15.59 7.97 13.97
C ALA A 64 15.07 6.72 13.25
N ASP A 65 13.79 6.73 12.86
CA ASP A 65 13.14 5.60 12.20
C ASP A 65 12.11 6.07 11.18
N THR A 66 12.30 5.70 9.91
CA THR A 66 11.39 6.06 8.82
C THR A 66 10.01 5.40 8.90
N SER A 67 9.87 4.33 9.67
CA SER A 67 8.62 3.62 9.91
C SER A 67 7.78 4.23 11.04
N LEU A 68 8.36 5.11 11.85
CA LEU A 68 7.71 5.76 12.98
C LEU A 68 7.15 7.13 12.58
N PHE A 69 5.89 7.36 12.87
CA PHE A 69 5.18 8.62 12.70
C PHE A 69 4.70 9.14 14.04
N ILE A 70 4.90 10.44 14.27
CA ILE A 70 4.59 11.09 15.53
C ILE A 70 3.58 12.20 15.26
N PHE A 71 2.49 12.19 16.00
CA PHE A 71 1.56 13.31 16.06
C PHE A 71 1.57 13.88 17.47
N GLN A 72 1.75 15.19 17.56
CA GLN A 72 1.75 15.90 18.83
C GLN A 72 0.79 17.08 18.77
N SER A 73 -0.14 17.09 19.72
CA SER A 73 -1.01 18.22 20.05
C SER A 73 -0.81 18.59 21.52
N SER A 74 -1.42 19.69 21.98
CA SER A 74 -1.20 20.25 23.31
C SER A 74 -1.46 19.26 24.46
N SER A 75 -2.36 18.29 24.26
CA SER A 75 -2.75 17.30 25.27
C SER A 75 -2.58 15.84 24.81
N VAL A 76 -2.15 15.61 23.58
CA VAL A 76 -2.15 14.28 22.97
C VAL A 76 -0.83 14.05 22.24
N LEU A 77 -0.21 12.91 22.51
CA LEU A 77 0.96 12.41 21.82
C LEU A 77 0.66 11.02 21.31
N LEU A 78 0.75 10.84 19.99
CA LEU A 78 0.48 9.58 19.31
C LEU A 78 1.73 9.13 18.55
N TYR A 79 2.05 7.86 18.70
CA TYR A 79 3.10 7.16 17.97
C TYR A 79 2.44 6.10 17.10
N VAL A 80 2.77 6.11 15.81
CA VAL A 80 2.30 5.12 14.83
C VAL A 80 3.52 4.47 14.21
N LEU A 81 3.68 3.18 14.40
CA LEU A 81 4.78 2.39 13.85
C LEU A 81 4.22 1.49 12.74
N ILE A 82 4.83 1.55 11.56
CA ILE A 82 4.36 0.79 10.40
C ILE A 82 5.40 -0.26 10.04
N TYR A 83 5.07 -1.54 10.23
CA TYR A 83 5.88 -2.63 9.70
C TYR A 83 5.27 -3.14 8.38
N VAL A 84 6.13 -3.64 7.50
CA VAL A 84 5.86 -3.87 6.07
C VAL A 84 4.60 -4.71 5.79
N ASP A 85 4.18 -5.55 6.75
CA ASP A 85 2.99 -6.40 6.65
C ASP A 85 1.96 -6.21 7.79
N ASP A 86 2.31 -5.50 8.87
CA ASP A 86 1.47 -5.29 10.07
C ASP A 86 1.38 -3.80 10.43
N MET A 87 0.16 -3.27 10.48
CA MET A 87 -0.14 -2.02 11.21
C MET A 87 -0.47 -2.40 12.65
N LEU A 88 0.30 -1.91 13.62
CA LEU A 88 0.12 -2.14 15.05
C LEU A 88 -0.28 -0.83 15.75
#